data_AF-A0A936AVS3-F1
#
_entry.id   AF-A0A936AVS3-F1
#
_cell.length_a   1.000
_cell.length_b   1.000
_cell.length_c   1.000
_cell.angle_alpha   90.00
_cell.angle_beta   90.00
_cell.angle_gamma   90.00
#
_symmetry.space_group_name_H-M   'P 1'
#
loop_
_entity.id
_entity.type
_entity.pdbx_description
1 polymer ?
#
loop_
_entity_poly.entity_id
_entity_poly.type
_entity_poly.pdbx_seq_one_letter_code
_entity_poly.pdbx_strand_id
1 'polypeptide(L)'
;MKTRTNILAGILITISAAVLYFAHSSTTQQEMMAIQVFAGDDTDLCPGVTLHLPDLDAYISGEVTNGYWFSSGDGRFLPGYTTSARFSTGVSYVPGVADNTAGGFTLTLVSDDPDLDPVTGTNGPKVQVSDQVRISFPPPPVLVCNNNLQVSLNFDCTILLDASALVANPKCRTTTTVSKCMTKTTKSYRVPCSQRNI
;
A
#
# COMPACT_ATOMS: atom_id res chain seq x y z
N MET A 1 -48.33 -84.74 -41.75
CA MET A 1 -47.42 -84.73 -42.91
C MET A 1 -47.60 -83.41 -43.69
N LYS A 2 -46.83 -82.38 -43.34
CA LYS A 2 -46.47 -81.24 -44.20
C LYS A 2 -45.36 -80.43 -43.50
N THR A 3 -44.14 -80.84 -43.84
CA THR A 3 -42.90 -80.09 -44.09
C THR A 3 -42.62 -78.77 -43.34
N ARG A 4 -41.48 -78.76 -42.63
CA ARG A 4 -40.75 -77.56 -42.18
C ARG A 4 -40.13 -76.82 -43.36
N THR A 5 -40.17 -75.49 -43.36
CA THR A 5 -39.17 -74.64 -44.03
C THR A 5 -38.97 -73.35 -43.24
N ASN A 6 -37.73 -73.12 -42.80
CA ASN A 6 -37.23 -71.90 -42.17
C ASN A 6 -37.10 -70.77 -43.20
N ILE A 7 -37.45 -69.54 -42.86
CA ILE A 7 -36.77 -68.35 -43.40
C ILE A 7 -36.55 -67.37 -42.24
N LEU A 8 -35.27 -67.06 -42.03
CA LEU A 8 -34.77 -66.03 -41.15
C LEU A 8 -35.27 -64.65 -41.59
N ALA A 9 -35.87 -63.90 -40.67
CA ALA A 9 -35.90 -62.44 -40.68
C ALA A 9 -35.57 -62.04 -39.23
N GLY A 10 -34.34 -61.67 -38.88
CA GLY A 10 -33.68 -60.51 -39.44
C GLY A 10 -34.10 -59.25 -38.68
N ILE A 11 -34.05 -59.25 -37.35
CA ILE A 11 -34.08 -58.03 -36.55
C ILE A 11 -32.63 -57.77 -36.13
N LEU A 12 -31.89 -57.10 -37.01
CA LEU A 12 -30.74 -56.32 -36.57
C LEU A 12 -31.30 -55.23 -35.67
N ILE A 13 -31.08 -55.36 -34.36
CA ILE A 13 -31.11 -54.21 -33.47
C ILE A 13 -29.88 -53.39 -33.88
N THR A 14 -30.07 -52.45 -34.80
CA THR A 14 -29.12 -51.37 -34.98
C THR A 14 -29.09 -50.62 -33.66
N ILE A 15 -28.07 -50.89 -32.86
CA ILE A 15 -27.65 -49.99 -31.78
C ILE A 15 -27.19 -48.73 -32.52
N SER A 16 -28.14 -47.85 -32.84
CA SER A 16 -27.82 -46.50 -33.27
C SER A 16 -27.05 -45.90 -32.11
N ALA A 17 -25.76 -45.69 -32.33
CA ALA A 17 -24.89 -44.89 -31.49
C ALA A 17 -25.39 -43.44 -31.51
N ALA A 18 -26.55 -43.19 -30.91
CA ALA A 18 -26.84 -41.92 -30.30
C ALA A 18 -26.00 -41.89 -29.02
N VAL A 19 -24.70 -41.65 -29.19
CA VAL A 19 -23.89 -41.06 -28.14
C VAL A 19 -24.73 -39.88 -27.65
N LEU A 20 -25.19 -39.95 -26.41
CA LEU A 20 -25.68 -38.76 -25.71
C LEU A 20 -24.48 -37.81 -25.71
N TYR A 21 -24.40 -36.97 -26.74
CA TYR A 21 -23.67 -35.73 -26.71
C TYR A 21 -24.45 -34.88 -25.70
N PHE A 22 -24.20 -35.11 -24.42
CA PHE A 22 -24.20 -34.02 -23.48
C PHE A 22 -23.10 -33.10 -23.99
N ALA A 23 -23.48 -32.18 -24.88
CA ALA A 23 -22.83 -30.89 -24.90
C ALA A 23 -23.02 -30.35 -23.48
N HIS A 24 -22.06 -30.66 -22.62
CA HIS A 24 -21.75 -29.79 -21.52
C HIS A 24 -21.35 -28.51 -22.22
N SER A 25 -22.31 -27.61 -22.37
CA SER A 25 -22.04 -26.19 -22.45
C SER A 25 -21.21 -25.93 -21.21
N SER A 26 -19.89 -26.04 -21.33
CA SER A 26 -18.96 -25.61 -20.31
C SER A 26 -19.09 -24.10 -20.27
N THR A 27 -20.15 -23.60 -19.65
CA THR A 27 -20.09 -22.34 -18.95
C THR A 27 -19.15 -22.61 -17.79
N THR A 28 -17.85 -22.54 -18.05
CA THR A 28 -16.98 -21.91 -17.08
C THR A 28 -17.51 -20.48 -16.99
N GLN A 29 -18.51 -20.26 -16.14
CA GLN A 29 -18.54 -18.99 -15.44
C GLN A 29 -17.29 -19.04 -14.57
N GLN A 30 -16.17 -18.65 -15.19
CA GLN A 30 -15.05 -18.16 -14.45
C GLN A 30 -15.63 -16.96 -13.73
N GLU A 31 -15.97 -17.14 -12.45
CA GLU A 31 -16.22 -16.03 -11.56
C GLU A 31 -14.95 -15.19 -11.64
N MET A 32 -15.04 -14.15 -12.46
CA MET A 32 -14.02 -13.15 -12.62
C MET A 32 -13.80 -12.58 -11.22
N MET A 33 -12.70 -12.98 -10.60
CA MET A 33 -12.26 -12.39 -9.35
C MET A 33 -11.92 -10.95 -9.67
N ALA A 34 -12.79 -10.02 -9.28
CA ALA A 34 -12.56 -8.60 -9.51
C ALA A 34 -11.23 -8.20 -8.86
N ILE A 35 -10.41 -7.44 -9.58
CA ILE A 35 -9.18 -6.90 -9.02
C ILE A 35 -9.56 -5.90 -7.93
N GLN A 36 -8.97 -6.07 -6.77
CA GLN A 36 -9.03 -5.09 -5.68
C GLN A 36 -7.62 -4.60 -5.39
N VAL A 37 -7.48 -3.28 -5.24
CA VAL A 37 -6.25 -2.62 -4.83
C VAL A 37 -6.57 -1.77 -3.63
N PHE A 38 -5.77 -1.91 -2.58
CA PHE A 38 -5.78 -1.05 -1.41
C PHE A 38 -4.36 -0.57 -1.16
N ALA A 39 -4.15 0.74 -1.15
CA ALA A 39 -2.85 1.36 -0.95
C ALA A 39 -2.51 1.60 0.53
N GLY A 40 -3.46 1.36 1.44
CA GLY A 40 -3.34 1.71 2.86
C GLY A 40 -4.14 2.96 3.20
N ASP A 41 -4.42 3.13 4.48
CA ASP A 41 -5.05 4.34 4.99
C ASP A 41 -4.05 5.50 5.05
N ASP A 42 -4.56 6.72 4.94
CA ASP A 42 -3.77 7.94 5.13
C ASP A 42 -3.06 7.94 6.49
N THR A 43 -1.78 8.28 6.49
CA THR A 43 -0.94 8.23 7.69
C THR A 43 0.06 9.37 7.76
N ASP A 44 0.60 9.57 8.96
CA ASP A 44 1.61 10.57 9.24
C ASP A 44 3.00 9.95 9.29
N LEU A 45 3.98 10.67 8.76
CA LEU A 45 5.39 10.29 8.81
C LEU A 45 6.21 11.46 9.33
N CYS A 46 7.19 11.17 10.19
CA CYS A 46 8.13 12.19 10.63
C CYS A 46 8.99 12.67 9.43
N PRO A 47 9.21 13.99 9.27
CA PRO A 47 10.10 14.52 8.23
C PRO A 47 11.48 13.85 8.26
N GLY A 48 11.99 13.50 7.09
CA GLY A 48 13.31 12.86 6.92
C GLY A 48 13.38 11.39 7.33
N VAL A 49 12.28 10.76 7.74
CA VAL A 49 12.20 9.31 7.96
C VAL A 49 11.90 8.61 6.63
N THR A 50 12.52 7.44 6.43
CA THR A 50 12.20 6.55 5.31
C THR A 50 10.93 5.76 5.63
N LEU A 51 9.95 5.81 4.75
CA LEU A 51 8.71 5.04 4.87
C LEU A 51 8.99 3.56 4.55
N HIS A 52 8.60 2.66 5.44
CA HIS A 52 8.59 1.22 5.17
C HIS A 52 7.23 0.84 4.56
N LEU A 53 7.22 0.44 3.29
CA LEU A 53 5.96 0.23 2.55
C LEU A 53 5.08 -0.90 3.11
N PRO A 54 5.63 -2.01 3.65
CA PRO A 54 4.81 -3.04 4.29
C PRO A 54 4.00 -2.55 5.49
N ASP A 55 4.35 -1.42 6.12
CA ASP A 55 3.60 -0.87 7.26
C ASP A 55 2.27 -0.22 6.85
N LEU A 56 2.03 -0.06 5.55
CA LEU A 56 0.79 0.50 5.01
C LEU A 56 -0.34 -0.55 4.91
N ASP A 57 -0.07 -1.83 5.19
CA ASP A 57 -1.01 -2.94 5.01
C ASP A 57 -1.69 -2.98 3.62
N ALA A 58 -0.97 -2.47 2.62
CA ALA A 58 -1.42 -2.42 1.24
C ALA A 58 -1.55 -3.82 0.63
N TYR A 59 -2.54 -4.03 -0.23
CA TYR A 59 -2.76 -5.30 -0.92
C TYR A 59 -3.28 -5.15 -2.34
N ILE A 60 -2.99 -6.17 -3.15
CA ILE A 60 -3.59 -6.40 -4.46
C ILE A 60 -4.14 -7.83 -4.46
N SER A 61 -5.41 -7.99 -4.80
CA SER A 61 -6.06 -9.31 -4.88
C SER A 61 -6.97 -9.41 -6.11
N GLY A 62 -7.38 -10.64 -6.43
CA GLY A 62 -8.20 -10.94 -7.59
C GLY A 62 -7.42 -11.66 -8.68
N GLU A 63 -7.63 -11.27 -9.94
CA GLU A 63 -6.94 -11.87 -11.11
C GLU A 63 -5.43 -11.58 -11.15
N VAL A 64 -4.99 -10.46 -10.59
CA VAL A 64 -3.58 -10.12 -10.41
C VAL A 64 -3.29 -9.89 -8.92
N THR A 65 -2.03 -10.07 -8.52
CA THR A 65 -1.58 -9.95 -7.12
C THR A 65 -0.38 -9.02 -6.97
N ASN A 66 -0.05 -8.29 -8.03
CA ASN A 66 1.14 -7.48 -8.10
C ASN A 66 0.85 -6.22 -8.94
N GLY A 67 1.80 -5.29 -8.93
CA GLY A 67 1.61 -3.98 -9.53
C GLY A 67 2.80 -3.07 -9.26
N TYR A 68 2.58 -1.77 -9.37
CA TYR A 68 3.61 -0.76 -9.18
C TYR A 68 3.16 0.38 -8.27
N TRP A 69 4.09 0.79 -7.42
CA TRP A 69 4.04 2.04 -6.68
C TRP A 69 4.59 3.19 -7.51
N PHE A 70 3.90 4.31 -7.45
CA PHE A 70 4.32 5.61 -7.95
C PHE A 70 4.20 6.65 -6.83
N SER A 71 4.99 7.72 -6.90
CA SER A 71 4.88 8.85 -5.97
C SER A 71 4.58 10.13 -6.73
N SER A 72 3.77 11.01 -6.14
CA SER A 72 3.64 12.41 -6.56
C SER A 72 4.89 13.24 -6.24
N GLY A 73 5.77 12.67 -5.41
CA GLY A 73 6.94 13.28 -4.83
C GLY A 73 8.24 13.13 -5.60
N ASP A 74 9.32 13.71 -5.08
CA ASP A 74 10.68 13.64 -5.65
C ASP A 74 11.58 12.58 -5.00
N GLY A 75 11.07 11.85 -3.99
CA GLY A 75 11.77 10.76 -3.32
C GLY A 75 12.08 9.53 -4.19
N ARG A 76 12.66 8.50 -3.56
CA ARG A 76 13.15 7.29 -4.23
C ARG A 76 12.72 6.01 -3.54
N PHE A 77 12.28 5.04 -4.32
CA PHE A 77 11.96 3.70 -3.83
C PHE A 77 13.21 2.83 -3.70
N LEU A 78 13.31 2.09 -2.59
CA LEU A 78 14.39 1.14 -2.31
C LEU A 78 13.91 -0.31 -2.51
N PRO A 79 14.83 -1.25 -2.86
CA PRO A 79 16.29 -1.06 -2.98
C PRO A 79 16.77 -0.46 -4.31
N GLY A 80 15.90 -0.33 -5.32
CA GLY A 80 16.30 0.07 -6.68
C GLY A 80 16.74 1.53 -6.85
N TYR A 81 16.45 2.40 -5.88
CA TYR A 81 16.64 3.85 -5.95
C TYR A 81 15.94 4.48 -7.18
N THR A 82 14.71 4.07 -7.43
CA THR A 82 13.90 4.41 -8.61
C THR A 82 12.73 5.34 -8.28
N THR A 83 12.07 5.89 -9.31
CA THR A 83 10.85 6.71 -9.17
C THR A 83 9.55 5.90 -9.11
N SER A 84 9.62 4.60 -9.43
CA SER A 84 8.55 3.63 -9.24
C SER A 84 9.13 2.31 -8.74
N ALA A 85 8.35 1.50 -8.03
CA ALA A 85 8.79 0.20 -7.55
C ALA A 85 7.70 -0.85 -7.70
N ARG A 86 8.12 -2.12 -7.91
CA ARG A 86 7.19 -3.24 -7.97
C ARG A 86 6.60 -3.48 -6.59
N PHE A 87 5.28 -3.69 -6.50
CA PHE A 87 4.59 -3.96 -5.23
C PHE A 87 5.24 -5.10 -4.43
N SER A 88 5.54 -6.21 -5.11
CA SER A 88 6.21 -7.38 -4.50
C SER A 88 7.66 -7.19 -4.03
N THR A 89 8.37 -6.15 -4.47
CA THR A 89 9.81 -5.97 -4.15
C THR A 89 10.17 -4.59 -3.61
N GLY A 90 9.24 -3.63 -3.65
CA GLY A 90 9.40 -2.32 -3.04
C GLY A 90 9.37 -2.45 -1.53
N VAL A 91 10.49 -2.16 -0.88
CA VAL A 91 10.60 -2.29 0.58
C VAL A 91 10.36 -0.95 1.27
N SER A 92 10.81 0.15 0.65
CA SER A 92 10.76 1.46 1.29
C SER A 92 10.69 2.60 0.29
N TYR A 93 10.22 3.76 0.76
CA TYR A 93 10.29 5.03 0.04
C TYR A 93 11.05 6.05 0.88
N VAL A 94 12.11 6.63 0.31
CA VAL A 94 12.91 7.69 0.93
C VAL A 94 12.40 9.04 0.42
N PRO A 95 11.74 9.86 1.25
CA PRO A 95 11.21 11.16 0.80
C PRO A 95 12.32 12.13 0.38
N GLY A 96 12.05 12.91 -0.65
CA GLY A 96 12.94 13.92 -1.20
C GLY A 96 12.69 15.33 -0.64
N VAL A 97 13.30 16.34 -1.27
CA VAL A 97 13.23 17.72 -0.77
C VAL A 97 11.87 18.34 -1.08
N ALA A 98 11.28 18.02 -2.24
CA ALA A 98 9.96 18.49 -2.61
C ALA A 98 8.89 17.92 -1.66
N ASP A 99 9.02 16.64 -1.28
CA ASP A 99 8.11 16.00 -0.32
C ASP A 99 8.08 16.73 1.02
N ASN A 100 9.28 17.04 1.54
CA ASN A 100 9.42 17.76 2.82
C ASN A 100 8.88 19.19 2.74
N THR A 101 9.06 19.85 1.59
CA THR A 101 8.59 21.24 1.40
C THR A 101 7.08 21.31 1.21
N ALA A 102 6.48 20.28 0.57
CA ALA A 102 5.04 20.17 0.40
C ALA A 102 4.31 19.72 1.68
N GLY A 103 5.04 19.26 2.71
CA GLY A 103 4.47 18.74 3.95
C GLY A 103 3.87 17.33 3.80
N GLY A 104 4.36 16.54 2.85
CA GLY A 104 3.88 15.19 2.57
C GLY A 104 3.95 14.84 1.08
N PHE A 105 3.50 13.63 0.76
CA PHE A 105 3.43 13.10 -0.61
C PHE A 105 2.30 12.07 -0.72
N THR A 106 1.86 11.77 -1.94
CA THR A 106 0.89 10.72 -2.22
C THR A 106 1.57 9.56 -2.93
N LEU A 107 1.37 8.35 -2.44
CA LEU A 107 1.73 7.13 -3.15
C LEU A 107 0.50 6.57 -3.86
N THR A 108 0.68 6.16 -5.11
CA THR A 108 -0.34 5.48 -5.91
C THR A 108 0.09 4.05 -6.16
N LEU A 109 -0.74 3.08 -5.78
CA LEU A 109 -0.57 1.68 -6.11
C LEU A 109 -1.46 1.36 -7.33
N VAL A 110 -0.85 0.84 -8.38
CA VAL A 110 -1.57 0.43 -9.61
C VAL A 110 -1.34 -1.06 -9.82
N SER A 111 -2.41 -1.83 -10.01
CA SER A 111 -2.30 -3.26 -10.32
C SER A 111 -1.59 -3.50 -11.65
N ASP A 112 -1.05 -4.70 -11.84
CA ASP A 112 -0.74 -5.16 -13.19
C ASP A 112 -2.02 -5.24 -14.03
N ASP A 113 -1.85 -5.19 -15.35
CA ASP A 113 -2.95 -5.36 -16.27
C ASP A 113 -3.30 -6.87 -16.37
N PRO A 114 -4.52 -7.30 -16.01
CA PRO A 114 -4.90 -8.71 -16.01
C PRO A 114 -4.93 -9.38 -17.39
N ASP A 115 -4.98 -8.61 -18.47
CA ASP A 115 -5.06 -9.17 -19.83
C ASP A 115 -3.91 -8.74 -20.74
N LEU A 116 -2.80 -8.30 -20.15
CA LEU A 116 -1.56 -8.07 -20.87
C LEU A 116 -1.06 -9.37 -21.50
N ASP A 117 -1.02 -9.41 -22.83
CA ASP A 117 -0.38 -10.50 -23.55
C ASP A 117 1.15 -10.41 -23.37
N PRO A 118 1.80 -11.43 -22.78
CA PRO A 118 3.24 -11.39 -22.52
C PRO A 118 4.11 -11.45 -23.79
N VAL A 119 3.55 -11.85 -24.93
CA VAL A 119 4.25 -11.98 -26.22
C VAL A 119 4.10 -10.73 -27.06
N THR A 120 2.87 -10.21 -27.17
CA THR A 120 2.57 -9.07 -28.04
C THR A 120 2.60 -7.73 -27.30
N GLY A 121 2.50 -7.74 -25.96
CA GLY A 121 2.41 -6.54 -25.14
C GLY A 121 1.11 -5.75 -25.35
N THR A 122 0.10 -6.35 -25.98
CA THR A 122 -1.20 -5.70 -26.18
C THR A 122 -2.09 -5.95 -24.98
N ASN A 123 -2.72 -4.88 -24.51
CA ASN A 123 -3.76 -4.95 -23.50
C ASN A 123 -5.07 -5.40 -24.14
N GLY A 124 -5.88 -6.14 -23.39
CA GLY A 124 -7.23 -6.50 -23.75
C GLY A 124 -8.27 -5.50 -23.21
N PRO A 125 -9.54 -5.92 -23.06
CA PRO A 125 -10.62 -5.06 -22.60
C PRO A 125 -10.67 -4.80 -21.08
N LYS A 126 -9.95 -5.56 -20.26
CA LYS A 126 -9.82 -5.31 -18.83
C LYS A 126 -8.82 -4.16 -18.61
N VAL A 127 -8.90 -3.53 -17.45
CA VAL A 127 -8.08 -2.37 -17.12
C VAL A 127 -7.45 -2.54 -15.75
N GLN A 128 -6.31 -1.90 -15.56
CA GLN A 128 -5.67 -1.78 -14.26
C GLN A 128 -6.57 -1.04 -13.27
N VAL A 129 -6.50 -1.47 -12.02
CA VAL A 129 -7.15 -0.80 -10.88
C VAL A 129 -6.07 -0.09 -10.07
N SER A 130 -6.40 1.06 -9.50
CA SER A 130 -5.45 1.82 -8.68
C SER A 130 -6.10 2.35 -7.42
N ASP A 131 -5.29 2.49 -6.38
CA ASP A 131 -5.65 3.17 -5.14
C ASP A 131 -4.50 4.09 -4.69
N GLN A 132 -4.80 5.01 -3.77
CA GLN A 132 -3.86 6.01 -3.29
C GLN A 132 -3.84 6.08 -1.78
N VAL A 133 -2.65 6.38 -1.24
CA VAL A 133 -2.46 6.69 0.17
C VAL A 133 -1.72 8.02 0.28
N ARG A 134 -2.20 8.89 1.17
CA ARG A 134 -1.55 10.16 1.47
C ARG A 134 -0.70 10.04 2.72
N ILE A 135 0.58 10.38 2.57
CA ILE A 135 1.54 10.46 3.66
C ILE A 135 1.74 11.93 4.00
N SER A 136 1.37 12.32 5.22
CA SER A 136 1.48 13.71 5.67
C SER A 136 2.64 13.89 6.64
N PHE A 137 3.28 15.06 6.57
CA PHE A 137 4.30 15.46 7.52
C PHE A 137 3.70 16.48 8.48
N PRO A 138 3.25 16.06 9.67
CA PRO A 138 2.68 16.99 10.63
C PRO A 138 3.77 17.99 11.05
N PRO A 139 3.45 19.30 11.08
CA PRO A 139 4.39 20.28 11.57
C PRO A 139 4.70 19.97 13.05
N PRO A 140 5.93 20.27 13.51
CA PRO A 140 6.26 20.08 14.91
C PRO A 140 5.31 20.91 15.77
N PRO A 141 4.85 20.38 16.92
CA PRO A 141 3.98 21.14 17.81
C PRO A 141 4.71 22.36 18.35
N VAL A 142 3.99 23.47 18.46
CA VAL A 142 4.55 24.70 19.04
C VAL A 142 4.67 24.54 20.56
N LEU A 143 5.88 24.68 21.06
CA LEU A 143 6.21 24.66 22.49
C LEU A 143 6.61 26.05 22.94
N VAL A 144 5.93 26.55 23.98
CA VAL A 144 6.25 27.83 24.62
C VAL A 144 7.17 27.58 25.81
N CYS A 145 8.33 28.24 25.83
CA CYS A 145 9.25 28.16 26.97
C CYS A 145 8.61 28.72 28.26
N ASN A 146 8.26 27.86 29.20
CA ASN A 146 7.82 28.21 30.55
C ASN A 146 8.62 27.36 31.58
N ASN A 147 8.28 27.44 32.87
CA ASN A 147 8.97 26.67 33.90
C ASN A 147 8.63 25.15 33.87
N ASN A 148 7.57 24.75 33.16
CA ASN A 148 7.04 23.39 33.12
C ASN A 148 6.55 23.04 31.70
N LEU A 149 7.41 22.39 30.92
CA LEU A 149 7.07 21.94 29.57
C LEU A 149 6.22 20.66 29.64
N GLN A 150 4.95 20.73 29.25
CA GLN A 150 4.10 19.55 29.05
C GLN A 150 4.13 19.15 27.58
N VAL A 151 4.50 17.90 27.31
CA VAL A 151 4.62 17.34 25.97
C VAL A 151 3.64 16.17 25.85
N SER A 152 2.76 16.21 24.87
CA SER A 152 1.94 15.06 24.48
C SER A 152 2.62 14.31 23.34
N LEU A 153 2.57 12.98 23.39
CA LEU A 153 3.09 12.11 22.32
C LEU A 153 2.02 11.89 21.24
N ASN A 154 2.45 11.57 20.02
CA ASN A 154 1.56 11.17 18.93
C ASN A 154 1.02 9.74 19.14
N PHE A 155 0.16 9.27 18.23
CA PHE A 155 -0.48 7.95 18.31
C PHE A 155 0.51 6.78 18.31
N ASP A 156 1.67 6.97 17.69
CA ASP A 156 2.81 6.05 17.67
C ASP A 156 3.72 6.19 18.91
N CYS A 157 3.30 6.96 19.93
CA CYS A 157 4.07 7.30 21.12
C CYS A 157 5.39 8.04 20.84
N THR A 158 5.54 8.67 19.67
CA THR A 158 6.72 9.49 19.37
C THR A 158 6.37 10.97 19.27
N ILE A 159 7.38 11.83 19.43
CA ILE A 159 7.27 13.25 19.11
C ILE A 159 8.63 13.75 18.64
N LEU A 160 8.65 14.41 17.48
CA LEU A 160 9.84 15.08 16.99
C LEU A 160 9.92 16.47 17.62
N LEU A 161 10.88 16.64 18.54
CA LEU A 161 11.22 17.94 19.11
C LEU A 161 12.51 18.45 18.49
N ASP A 162 12.40 19.50 17.70
CA ASP A 162 13.55 20.22 17.16
C ASP A 162 13.58 21.67 17.66
N ALA A 163 14.60 22.42 17.24
CA ALA A 163 14.76 23.80 17.64
C ALA A 163 13.74 24.77 17.02
N SER A 164 12.95 24.33 16.04
CA SER A 164 11.86 25.10 15.42
C SER A 164 10.56 24.98 16.21
N ALA A 165 10.38 23.89 16.96
CA ALA A 165 9.26 23.70 17.88
C ALA A 165 9.29 24.72 19.06
N LEU A 166 10.44 25.31 19.38
CA LEU A 166 10.60 26.22 20.51
C LEU A 166 10.37 27.67 20.11
N VAL A 167 9.32 28.29 20.66
CA VAL A 167 9.07 29.73 20.51
C VAL A 167 9.45 30.48 21.78
N ALA A 168 10.16 31.60 21.61
CA ALA A 168 10.54 32.46 22.72
C ALA A 168 9.29 32.96 23.45
N ASN A 169 9.25 32.80 24.77
CA ASN A 169 8.16 33.31 25.58
C ASN A 169 8.17 34.85 25.56
N PRO A 170 7.11 35.52 25.07
CA PRO A 170 7.06 36.97 25.02
C PRO A 170 7.09 37.63 26.42
N LYS A 171 6.89 36.87 27.50
CA LYS A 171 7.06 37.35 28.89
C LYS A 171 8.50 37.39 29.39
N CYS A 172 9.47 36.83 28.67
CA CYS A 172 10.89 36.92 29.05
C CYS A 172 11.55 38.21 28.53
N ARG A 173 10.88 39.36 28.69
CA ARG A 173 11.53 40.66 28.61
C ARG A 173 11.66 41.22 30.01
N THR A 174 12.92 41.45 30.40
CA THR A 174 13.44 42.12 31.60
C THR A 174 13.17 41.47 32.95
N THR A 175 14.18 40.79 33.49
CA THR A 175 15.02 41.36 34.56
C THR A 175 16.19 40.43 34.90
N THR A 176 17.33 41.05 35.14
CA THR A 176 18.60 40.48 35.55
C THR A 176 18.42 39.48 36.68
N THR A 177 18.51 38.17 36.39
CA THR A 177 19.10 37.09 37.21
C THR A 177 18.77 35.75 36.52
N VAL A 178 19.77 35.18 35.85
CA VAL A 178 19.87 33.76 35.39
C VAL A 178 18.54 33.10 34.98
N SER A 179 17.83 33.66 33.99
CA SER A 179 17.01 32.80 33.13
C SER A 179 18.00 32.09 32.20
N LYS A 180 18.40 30.86 32.55
CA LYS A 180 18.98 29.94 31.56
C LYS A 180 17.90 29.64 30.53
N CYS A 181 17.65 30.58 29.61
CA CYS A 181 17.08 30.24 28.32
C CYS A 181 18.07 29.24 27.74
N MET A 182 17.65 27.97 27.61
CA MET A 182 18.47 26.94 27.01
C MET A 182 18.94 27.47 25.65
N THR A 183 20.25 27.67 25.51
CA THR A 183 20.86 28.02 24.24
C THR A 183 20.51 26.92 23.25
N LYS A 184 20.02 27.32 22.07
CA LYS A 184 19.68 26.47 20.92
C LYS A 184 20.82 25.49 20.64
N THR A 185 20.78 24.34 21.28
CA THR A 185 21.73 23.25 21.07
C THR A 185 20.91 22.09 20.58
N THR A 186 21.09 21.76 19.31
CA THR A 186 20.48 20.62 18.64
C THR A 186 20.86 19.37 19.42
N LYS A 187 19.95 18.88 20.27
CA LYS A 187 20.10 17.58 20.94
C LYS A 187 18.84 16.77 20.64
N SER A 188 18.98 15.82 19.72
CA SER A 188 18.01 14.76 19.53
C SER A 188 18.03 13.85 20.76
N TYR A 189 16.91 13.73 21.44
CA TYR A 189 16.74 12.75 22.52
C TYR A 189 15.90 11.59 21.99
N ARG A 190 16.51 10.40 21.93
CA ARG A 190 15.80 9.13 21.72
C ARG A 190 15.46 8.60 23.10
N VAL A 191 14.18 8.53 23.46
CA VAL A 191 13.75 7.96 24.75
C VAL A 191 13.44 6.48 24.52
N PRO A 192 14.27 5.52 25.01
CA PRO A 192 13.91 4.11 24.90
C PRO A 192 12.73 3.80 25.84
N CYS A 193 11.78 3.01 25.34
CA CYS A 193 10.64 2.53 26.12
C CYS A 193 11.13 1.79 27.38
N SER A 194 10.95 2.42 28.54
CA SER A 194 10.93 1.69 29.81
C SER A 194 9.61 0.92 29.85
N GLN A 195 9.69 -0.41 29.79
CA GLN A 195 8.55 -1.29 29.97
C GLN A 195 7.93 -1.01 31.34
N ARG A 196 6.74 -0.40 31.34
CA ARG A 196 5.93 -0.25 32.54
C ARG A 196 5.30 -1.61 32.81
N ASN A 197 5.86 -2.32 33.78
CA ASN A 197 5.13 -3.33 34.54
C ASN A 197 3.87 -2.67 35.11
N ILE A 198 2.71 -3.18 34.71
CA ILE A 198 1.51 -3.29 35.54
C ILE A 198 1.05 -4.74 35.39
#